data_AF-A0A0V0YA97-F1
#
_entry.id   AF-A0A0V0YA97-F1
#
_cell.length_a   1.000
_cell.length_b   1.000
_cell.length_c   1.000
_cell.angle_alpha   90.00
_cell.angle_beta   90.00
_cell.angle_gamma   90.00
#
_symmetry.space_group_name_H-M   'P 1'
#
loop_
_entity.id
_entity.type
_entity.pdbx_description
1 polymer ?
#
loop_
_entity_poly.entity_id
_entity_poly.type
_entity_poly.pdbx_seq_one_letter_code
_entity_poly.pdbx_strand_id
1 'polypeptide(L)'
;MKPNPKIILYCRRHHRLAVAGPAITDPLASQQNFQLMDHSSQFYFLTLRKHACRLRYIIYQMHRGEMSSKDLIDNLEYAASILESTYVDSCRLQVEEQIDQIDSEDVPEEVRKWLALTFTQSVNEQHQKVSFKSVANAIRSGIRFDRLARRSMSSGLDIVPDNVAELLKNINDWNFDVFLLNELSENNALKCVSMALFSKYNFLNKYKIPMVKFEAFLNKLQQGYSKHNNPYHNLVHAADVTQTAHWLLAQSGLVECLTDLELFAYLFAAMVHDFEHTGHTNNYHVQSSSDYALIYNDRSVLENHHVSAIFRLMHDSSQYNILEKLTKEEIRQFRNLVIEIVLCTDMSTHFAQVKDVKQMITSDEE
;
A
#
# COMPACT_ATOMS: atom_id res chain seq x y z
N MET A 1 11.71 30.22 27.40
CA MET A 1 12.38 29.90 28.69
C MET A 1 13.83 29.53 28.43
N LYS A 2 14.81 30.00 29.23
CA LYS A 2 16.22 29.63 29.06
C LYS A 2 16.48 28.29 29.75
N PRO A 3 17.13 27.31 29.11
CA PRO A 3 17.39 25.99 29.70
C PRO A 3 18.31 26.09 30.93
N ASN A 4 18.10 25.20 31.91
CA ASN A 4 18.90 25.15 33.13
C ASN A 4 20.39 24.89 32.79
N PRO A 5 21.33 25.76 33.19
CA PRO A 5 22.75 25.65 32.84
C PRO A 5 23.40 24.32 33.26
N LYS A 6 22.92 23.70 34.35
CA LYS A 6 23.43 22.39 34.83
C LYS A 6 23.12 21.26 33.85
N ILE A 7 21.95 21.29 33.21
CA ILE A 7 21.53 20.32 32.19
C ILE A 7 22.39 20.47 30.93
N ILE A 8 22.65 21.71 30.50
CA ILE A 8 23.51 22.00 29.34
C ILE A 8 24.93 21.47 29.57
N LEU A 9 25.46 21.66 30.78
CA LEU A 9 26.79 21.17 31.15
C LEU A 9 26.85 19.63 31.16
N TYR A 10 25.82 18.96 31.68
CA TYR A 10 25.72 17.50 31.66
C TYR A 10 25.67 16.94 30.22
N CYS A 11 24.82 17.51 29.36
CA CYS A 11 24.75 17.12 27.95
C CYS A 11 26.08 17.34 27.23
N ARG A 12 26.79 18.45 27.47
CA ARG A 12 28.13 18.69 26.91
C ARG A 12 29.20 17.73 27.45
N ARG A 13 29.12 17.36 28.73
CA ARG A 13 30.07 16.44 29.38
C ARG A 13 29.88 15.00 28.90
N HIS A 14 28.64 14.54 28.73
CA HIS A 14 28.34 13.23 28.16
C HIS A 14 28.54 13.15 26.64
N HIS A 15 28.46 14.28 25.92
CA HIS A 15 28.90 14.36 24.53
C HIS A 15 30.42 14.14 24.39
N ARG A 16 31.23 14.58 25.37
CA ARG A 16 32.69 14.32 25.40
C ARG A 16 33.04 12.91 25.89
N LEU A 17 32.29 12.36 26.85
CA LEU A 17 32.52 11.00 27.36
C LEU A 17 32.17 9.90 26.34
N ALA A 18 31.30 10.17 25.36
CA ALA A 18 31.04 9.25 24.25
C ALA A 18 32.23 9.13 23.25
N VAL A 19 33.21 10.04 23.32
CA VAL A 19 34.39 10.06 22.43
C VAL A 19 35.64 9.52 23.14
N ALA A 20 35.62 9.35 24.46
CA ALA A 20 36.79 8.87 25.22
C ALA A 20 36.37 8.09 26.48
N GLY A 21 36.39 6.76 26.40
CA GLY A 21 36.49 5.85 27.56
C GLY A 21 35.22 5.03 27.90
N PRO A 22 35.39 3.85 28.53
CA PRO A 22 34.48 2.71 28.38
C PRO A 22 33.34 2.65 29.41
N ALA A 23 32.32 1.86 29.06
CA ALA A 23 31.23 1.33 29.91
C ALA A 23 30.01 2.24 30.18
N ILE A 24 29.28 2.58 29.12
CA ILE A 24 27.83 2.33 29.07
C ILE A 24 27.60 1.62 27.74
N THR A 25 27.19 0.35 27.77
CA THR A 25 26.92 -0.44 26.56
C THR A 25 25.79 0.23 25.77
N ASP A 26 26.19 0.97 24.73
CA ASP A 26 25.33 1.57 23.71
C ASP A 26 25.10 0.49 22.63
N PRO A 27 23.87 -0.02 22.44
CA PRO A 27 23.59 -1.02 21.41
C PRO A 27 23.75 -0.48 19.98
N LEU A 28 24.01 0.82 19.81
CA LEU A 28 24.03 1.50 18.51
C LEU A 28 25.32 2.31 18.26
N ALA A 29 26.36 2.10 19.07
CA ALA A 29 27.68 2.74 18.89
C ALA A 29 28.65 1.96 17.97
N SER A 30 28.16 1.13 17.05
CA SER A 30 28.98 0.68 15.92
C SER A 30 29.06 1.82 14.89
N GLN A 31 30.17 2.56 14.95
CA GLN A 31 30.45 3.80 14.22
C GLN A 31 30.56 3.72 12.68
N GLN A 32 30.00 2.71 12.01
CA GLN A 32 30.01 2.65 10.53
C GLN A 32 28.76 3.28 9.89
N ASN A 33 27.57 3.16 10.51
CA ASN A 33 26.32 3.61 9.87
C ASN A 33 26.06 5.13 9.96
N PHE A 34 26.68 5.84 10.92
CA PHE A 34 26.45 7.28 11.08
C PHE A 34 27.10 8.12 9.97
N GLN A 35 28.26 7.69 9.46
CA GLN A 35 28.95 8.38 8.36
C GLN A 35 28.30 8.13 6.99
N LEU A 36 27.50 7.07 6.86
CA LEU A 36 26.75 6.71 5.65
C LEU A 36 25.38 7.41 5.57
N MET A 37 24.91 8.01 6.66
CA MET A 37 23.67 8.80 6.66
C MET A 37 23.88 10.15 5.97
N ASP A 38 22.87 10.64 5.27
CA ASP A 38 22.87 12.02 4.76
C ASP A 38 22.91 13.05 5.91
N HIS A 39 23.25 14.30 5.58
CA HIS A 39 23.45 15.34 6.60
C HIS A 39 22.17 15.65 7.40
N SER A 40 20.99 15.50 6.81
CA SER A 40 19.68 15.67 7.45
C SER A 40 19.39 14.55 8.46
N SER A 41 19.63 13.30 8.10
CA SER A 41 19.48 12.13 8.98
C SER A 41 20.50 12.14 10.10
N GLN A 42 21.75 12.56 9.82
CA GLN A 42 22.76 12.78 10.84
C GLN A 42 22.30 13.85 11.86
N PHE A 43 21.74 14.96 11.38
CA PHE A 43 21.21 16.03 12.24
C PHE A 43 20.03 15.55 13.09
N TYR A 44 19.09 14.82 12.50
CA TYR A 44 17.94 14.24 13.20
C TYR A 44 18.37 13.24 14.29
N PHE A 45 19.28 12.33 13.95
CA PHE A 45 19.83 11.35 14.88
C PHE A 45 20.57 11.99 16.05
N LEU A 46 21.40 13.00 15.77
CA LEU A 46 22.09 13.79 16.80
C LEU A 46 21.09 14.52 17.71
N THR A 47 19.99 15.00 17.14
CA THR A 47 18.94 15.69 17.87
C THR A 47 18.21 14.73 18.80
N LEU A 48 17.71 13.59 18.31
CA LEU A 48 17.12 12.52 19.14
C LEU A 48 18.04 12.05 20.26
N ARG A 49 19.33 11.83 19.96
CA ARG A 49 20.32 11.41 20.95
C ARG A 49 20.49 12.44 22.07
N LYS A 50 20.53 13.73 21.74
CA LYS A 50 20.61 14.82 22.74
C LYS A 50 19.37 14.84 23.64
N HIS A 51 18.18 14.61 23.09
CA HIS A 51 16.93 14.58 23.84
C HIS A 51 16.82 13.36 24.76
N ALA A 52 17.18 12.17 24.26
CA ALA A 52 17.25 10.96 25.07
C ALA A 52 18.21 11.12 26.27
N CYS A 53 19.38 11.74 26.06
CA CYS A 53 20.31 12.06 27.15
C CYS A 53 19.71 13.03 28.17
N ARG A 54 18.95 14.02 27.71
CA ARG A 54 18.30 15.01 28.57
C ARG A 54 17.19 14.38 29.42
N LEU A 55 16.36 13.51 28.85
CA LEU A 55 15.33 12.75 29.57
C LEU A 55 15.95 11.82 30.62
N ARG A 56 17.04 11.11 30.27
CA ARG A 56 17.77 10.27 31.22
C ARG A 56 18.37 11.08 32.38
N TYR A 57 18.81 12.31 32.13
CA TYR A 57 19.28 13.20 33.18
C TYR A 57 18.17 13.69 34.11
N ILE A 58 16.99 14.00 33.56
CA ILE A 58 15.80 14.34 34.34
C ILE A 58 15.43 13.17 35.27
N ILE A 59 15.40 11.95 34.75
CA ILE A 59 15.19 10.72 35.54
C ILE A 59 16.26 10.55 36.63
N TYR A 60 17.53 10.81 36.31
CA TYR A 60 18.63 10.75 37.28
C TYR A 60 18.44 11.75 38.44
N GLN A 61 18.05 13.00 38.14
CA GLN A 61 17.79 14.01 39.17
C GLN A 61 16.54 13.70 40.00
N MET A 62 15.52 13.06 39.41
CA MET A 62 14.33 12.58 40.13
C MET A 62 14.70 11.51 41.16
N HIS A 63 15.51 10.52 40.79
CA HIS A 63 15.94 9.46 41.72
C HIS A 63 16.74 9.99 42.92
N ARG A 64 17.37 11.15 42.78
CA ARG A 64 18.15 11.80 43.86
C ARG A 64 17.36 12.83 44.66
N GLY A 65 16.11 13.12 44.29
CA GLY A 65 15.27 14.12 44.95
C GLY A 65 15.79 15.57 44.79
N GLU A 66 16.67 15.82 43.82
CA GLU A 66 17.37 17.10 43.63
C GLU A 66 16.62 18.09 42.73
N MET A 67 15.42 17.75 42.29
CA MET A 67 14.65 18.52 41.31
C MET A 67 13.26 18.84 41.84
N SER A 68 12.86 20.10 41.77
CA SER A 68 11.52 20.52 42.16
C SER A 68 10.48 20.03 41.14
N SER A 69 9.24 19.79 41.58
CA SER A 69 8.15 19.39 40.68
C SER A 69 7.90 20.41 39.57
N LYS A 70 8.17 21.70 39.82
CA LYS A 70 8.04 22.76 38.82
C LYS A 70 9.14 22.66 37.74
N ASP A 71 10.39 22.44 38.15
CA ASP A 71 11.50 22.25 37.21
C ASP A 71 11.32 20.98 36.36
N LEU A 72 10.69 19.93 36.92
CA LEU A 72 10.35 18.71 36.19
C LEU A 72 9.34 19.00 35.08
N ILE A 73 8.25 19.69 35.40
CA ILE A 73 7.20 20.07 34.44
C ILE A 73 7.80 20.94 33.33
N ASP A 74 8.50 22.02 33.68
CA ASP A 74 9.10 22.94 32.69
C ASP A 74 10.08 22.22 31.75
N ASN A 75 10.83 21.22 32.22
CA ASN A 75 11.75 20.46 31.39
C ASN A 75 11.08 19.40 30.52
N LEU A 76 9.97 18.80 30.98
CA LEU A 76 9.19 17.85 30.19
C LEU A 76 8.42 18.57 29.08
N GLU A 77 7.81 19.72 29.37
CA GLU A 77 7.13 20.56 28.37
C GLU A 77 8.13 21.08 27.31
N TYR A 78 9.34 21.47 27.73
CA TYR A 78 10.39 21.84 26.80
C TYR A 78 10.87 20.66 25.94
N ALA A 79 10.98 19.45 26.51
CA ALA A 79 11.35 18.27 25.73
C ALA A 79 10.25 17.90 24.72
N ALA A 80 8.97 18.00 25.10
CA ALA A 80 7.83 17.76 24.23
C ALA A 80 7.77 18.75 23.07
N SER A 81 7.81 20.07 23.35
CA SER A 81 7.77 21.11 22.32
C SER A 81 8.90 20.99 21.27
N ILE A 82 10.10 20.61 21.70
CA ILE A 82 11.20 20.41 20.74
C ILE A 82 10.97 19.14 19.92
N LEU A 83 10.54 18.03 20.52
CA LEU A 83 10.22 16.80 19.79
C LEU A 83 9.12 17.03 18.75
N GLU A 84 8.07 17.77 19.13
CA GLU A 84 7.01 18.23 18.23
C GLU A 84 7.56 19.09 17.09
N SER A 85 8.47 20.04 17.37
CA SER A 85 9.09 20.85 16.31
C SER A 85 9.92 20.02 15.33
N THR A 86 10.72 19.06 15.80
CA THR A 86 11.46 18.14 14.92
C THR A 86 10.57 17.21 14.13
N TYR A 87 9.41 16.83 14.68
CA TYR A 87 8.41 16.03 13.94
C TYR A 87 7.78 16.87 12.82
N VAL A 88 7.42 18.12 13.09
CA VAL A 88 6.89 19.06 12.09
C VAL A 88 7.91 19.34 10.99
N ASP A 89 9.19 19.54 11.33
CA ASP A 89 10.27 19.74 10.34
C ASP A 89 10.49 18.48 9.48
N SER A 90 10.39 17.27 10.07
CA SER A 90 10.43 16.01 9.32
C SER A 90 9.25 15.88 8.35
N CYS A 91 8.06 16.32 8.73
CA CYS A 91 6.90 16.36 7.84
C CYS A 91 7.07 17.40 6.72
N ARG A 92 7.67 18.57 7.00
CA ARG A 92 7.96 19.59 5.98
C ARG A 92 8.99 19.11 4.97
N LEU A 93 10.07 18.45 5.40
CA LEU A 93 11.10 17.93 4.51
C LEU A 93 10.58 16.80 3.61
N GLN A 94 9.63 15.98 4.09
CA GLN A 94 8.95 14.99 3.24
C GLN A 94 8.09 15.65 2.16
N VAL A 95 7.47 16.79 2.43
CA VAL A 95 6.70 17.58 1.44
C VAL A 95 7.62 18.32 0.48
N GLU A 96 8.72 18.91 0.96
CA GLU A 96 9.70 19.61 0.12
C GLU A 96 10.48 18.63 -0.78
N GLU A 97 10.91 17.44 -0.31
CA GLU A 97 11.49 16.38 -1.17
C GLU A 97 10.51 15.86 -2.24
N GLN A 98 9.21 15.83 -1.94
CA GLN A 98 8.17 15.40 -2.89
C GLN A 98 7.95 16.43 -4.00
N ILE A 99 8.13 17.72 -3.71
CA ILE A 99 8.00 18.80 -4.69
C ILE A 99 9.30 18.96 -5.49
N ASP A 100 10.47 18.82 -4.87
CA ASP A 100 11.78 18.91 -5.53
C ASP A 100 12.00 17.79 -6.57
N GLN A 101 11.33 16.63 -6.44
CA GLN A 101 11.33 15.60 -7.50
C GLN A 101 10.53 15.99 -8.75
N ILE A 102 9.67 17.00 -8.66
CA ILE A 102 8.85 17.53 -9.76
C ILE A 102 9.55 18.73 -10.43
N ASP A 103 10.65 19.21 -9.86
CA ASP A 103 11.40 20.39 -10.32
C ASP A 103 12.34 20.04 -11.49
N SER A 104 11.73 19.61 -12.59
CA SER A 104 12.29 19.77 -13.92
C SER A 104 11.78 21.11 -14.46
N GLU A 105 12.69 22.00 -14.88
CA GLU A 105 12.35 23.26 -15.56
C GLU A 105 11.51 23.04 -16.84
N ASP A 106 11.36 21.80 -17.32
CA ASP A 106 10.62 21.43 -18.53
C ASP A 106 9.13 21.10 -18.30
N VAL A 107 8.63 21.08 -17.06
CA VAL A 107 7.22 20.74 -16.75
C VAL A 107 6.36 22.00 -16.62
N PRO A 108 5.30 22.19 -17.44
CA PRO A 108 4.41 23.33 -17.32
C PRO A 108 3.77 23.44 -15.91
N GLU A 109 3.58 24.67 -15.43
CA GLU A 109 3.04 24.96 -14.09
C GLU A 109 1.67 24.30 -13.83
N GLU A 110 0.83 24.21 -14.86
CA GLU A 110 -0.47 23.51 -14.78
C GLU A 110 -0.31 22.02 -14.47
N VAL A 111 0.67 21.38 -15.10
CA VAL A 111 1.00 19.96 -14.86
C VAL A 111 1.58 19.77 -13.47
N ARG A 112 2.47 20.67 -13.03
CA ARG A 112 3.03 20.66 -11.67
C ARG A 112 1.94 20.75 -10.61
N LYS A 113 1.00 21.68 -10.78
CA LYS A 113 -0.15 21.84 -9.87
C LYS A 113 -1.05 20.61 -9.88
N TRP A 114 -1.30 20.02 -11.04
CA TRP A 114 -2.07 18.78 -11.15
C TRP A 114 -1.36 17.61 -10.46
N LEU A 115 -0.04 17.46 -10.64
CA LEU A 115 0.77 16.44 -9.98
C LEU A 115 0.70 16.58 -8.45
N ALA A 116 0.84 17.81 -7.94
CA ALA A 116 0.72 18.05 -6.52
C ALA A 116 -0.68 17.68 -5.99
N LEU A 117 -1.75 18.08 -6.69
CA LEU A 117 -3.12 17.76 -6.25
C LEU A 117 -3.47 16.28 -6.29
N THR A 118 -2.89 15.53 -7.24
CA THR A 118 -3.18 14.10 -7.44
C THR A 118 -2.29 13.20 -6.59
N PHE A 119 -1.01 13.54 -6.45
CA PHE A 119 0.01 12.66 -5.87
C PHE A 119 0.56 13.15 -4.52
N THR A 120 0.17 14.34 -4.06
CA THR A 120 0.63 14.88 -2.76
C THR A 120 -0.58 15.31 -1.92
N GLN A 121 -0.99 14.46 -0.99
CA GLN A 121 -1.77 14.84 0.19
C GLN A 121 -1.06 14.31 1.43
N SER A 122 -1.30 14.93 2.59
CA SER A 122 -0.62 14.63 3.86
C SER A 122 -0.83 13.18 4.29
N VAL A 123 0.06 12.28 3.88
CA VAL A 123 0.08 10.88 4.30
C VAL A 123 0.59 10.82 5.74
N ASN A 124 -0.29 10.41 6.65
CA ASN A 124 0.09 10.08 8.02
C ASN A 124 -0.50 8.72 8.37
N GLU A 125 0.11 7.65 7.83
CA GLU A 125 -0.17 6.26 8.25
C GLU A 125 1.12 5.43 8.36
N GLN A 126 1.27 4.78 9.51
CA GLN A 126 2.39 3.93 9.89
C GLN A 126 2.31 2.59 9.14
N HIS A 127 3.24 2.33 8.22
CA HIS A 127 3.36 1.02 7.58
C HIS A 127 4.07 0.01 8.49
N GLN A 128 3.46 -1.16 8.68
CA GLN A 128 4.06 -2.31 9.36
C GLN A 128 5.02 -3.06 8.42
N LYS A 129 6.20 -3.41 8.93
CA LYS A 129 7.23 -4.18 8.21
C LYS A 129 6.73 -5.58 7.82
N VAL A 130 6.89 -5.92 6.54
CA VAL A 130 6.71 -7.27 6.00
C VAL A 130 7.77 -8.22 6.58
N SER A 131 7.35 -9.42 6.98
CA SER A 131 8.15 -10.39 7.73
C SER A 131 8.87 -11.39 6.82
N PHE A 132 10.07 -11.81 7.26
CA PHE A 132 11.06 -12.71 6.65
C PHE A 132 10.60 -14.15 6.31
N LYS A 133 9.29 -14.42 6.28
CA LYS A 133 8.70 -15.74 5.96
C LYS A 133 8.62 -16.05 4.46
N SER A 134 8.81 -15.04 3.60
CA SER A 134 8.73 -15.12 2.13
C SER A 134 9.82 -16.02 1.50
N VAL A 135 11.03 -16.02 2.07
CA VAL A 135 12.20 -16.71 1.50
C VAL A 135 12.07 -18.24 1.55
N ALA A 136 11.37 -18.79 2.56
CA ALA A 136 11.22 -20.23 2.72
C ALA A 136 10.20 -20.86 1.75
N ASN A 137 9.32 -20.06 1.15
CA ASN A 137 8.32 -20.55 0.19
C ASN A 137 8.90 -20.66 -1.23
N ALA A 138 9.82 -19.77 -1.61
CA ALA A 138 10.49 -19.75 -2.92
C ALA A 138 11.20 -21.07 -3.27
N ILE A 139 11.76 -21.77 -2.27
CA ILE A 139 12.51 -23.03 -2.47
C ILE A 139 11.58 -24.21 -2.78
N ARG A 140 10.30 -24.18 -2.36
CA ARG A 140 9.34 -25.27 -2.66
C ARG A 140 8.63 -25.10 -4.00
N SER A 141 8.65 -23.90 -4.58
CA SER A 141 7.89 -23.53 -5.78
C SER A 141 8.45 -24.13 -7.08
N GLY A 142 9.76 -24.41 -7.14
CA GLY A 142 10.45 -24.92 -8.35
C GLY A 142 9.98 -26.30 -8.87
N ILE A 143 9.15 -27.03 -8.13
CA ILE A 143 8.68 -28.37 -8.51
C ILE A 143 7.28 -28.33 -9.19
N ARG A 144 6.57 -27.19 -9.15
CA ARG A 144 5.13 -27.13 -9.50
C ARG A 144 4.83 -26.65 -10.93
N PHE A 145 5.78 -25.98 -11.57
CA PHE A 145 5.62 -25.37 -12.90
C PHE A 145 5.24 -26.40 -13.99
N ASP A 146 5.77 -27.61 -13.87
CA ASP A 146 5.61 -28.63 -14.91
C ASP A 146 4.23 -29.33 -14.90
N ARG A 147 3.45 -29.16 -13.83
CA ARG A 147 2.17 -29.85 -13.61
C ARG A 147 0.94 -28.98 -13.90
N LEU A 148 1.04 -27.65 -13.80
CA LEU A 148 -0.10 -26.74 -13.94
C LEU A 148 -0.36 -26.34 -15.40
N ALA A 149 0.67 -26.26 -16.24
CA ALA A 149 0.52 -25.96 -17.67
C ALA A 149 -0.22 -27.07 -18.47
N ARG A 150 -0.42 -28.27 -17.90
CA ARG A 150 -0.91 -29.45 -18.62
C ARG A 150 -2.35 -29.88 -18.29
N ARG A 151 -3.10 -29.16 -17.45
CA ARG A 151 -4.50 -29.53 -17.14
C ARG A 151 -5.52 -28.61 -17.79
N SER A 152 -5.90 -29.04 -19.00
CA SER A 152 -7.18 -28.91 -19.70
C SER A 152 -8.21 -27.94 -19.11
N MET A 153 -8.50 -26.90 -19.91
CA MET A 153 -9.73 -26.15 -19.87
C MET A 153 -10.92 -27.07 -20.22
N SER A 154 -11.75 -27.39 -19.24
CA SER A 154 -13.13 -27.82 -19.50
C SER A 154 -13.92 -27.80 -18.21
N SER A 155 -14.82 -26.83 -18.05
CA SER A 155 -16.24 -27.02 -17.75
C SER A 155 -16.83 -25.76 -17.13
N GLY A 156 -17.87 -25.22 -17.77
CA GLY A 156 -18.79 -24.26 -17.15
C GLY A 156 -18.92 -22.88 -17.78
N LEU A 157 -18.50 -22.67 -19.04
CA LEU A 157 -18.80 -21.44 -19.75
C LEU A 157 -20.12 -21.60 -20.52
N ASP A 158 -21.09 -20.71 -20.28
CA ASP A 158 -22.00 -20.27 -21.33
C ASP A 158 -21.19 -20.08 -22.62
N ILE A 159 -21.73 -20.47 -23.78
CA ILE A 159 -21.03 -20.51 -25.07
C ILE A 159 -20.31 -19.17 -25.31
N VAL A 160 -19.01 -19.12 -24.96
CA VAL A 160 -18.18 -17.95 -25.25
C VAL A 160 -18.07 -17.92 -26.76
N PRO A 161 -18.44 -16.81 -27.40
CA PRO A 161 -18.28 -16.66 -28.84
C PRO A 161 -16.85 -17.02 -29.27
N ASP A 162 -16.69 -17.76 -30.37
CA ASP A 162 -15.38 -18.29 -30.79
C ASP A 162 -14.31 -17.19 -30.95
N ASN A 163 -14.73 -16.01 -31.42
CA ASN A 163 -13.90 -14.80 -31.52
C ASN A 163 -13.39 -14.29 -30.16
N VAL A 164 -14.24 -14.33 -29.12
CA VAL A 164 -13.83 -13.99 -27.74
C VAL A 164 -12.86 -15.04 -27.20
N ALA A 165 -13.14 -16.32 -27.44
CA ALA A 165 -12.26 -17.40 -27.03
C ALA A 165 -10.88 -17.33 -27.70
N GLU A 166 -10.82 -16.96 -28.98
CA GLU A 166 -9.57 -16.76 -29.71
C GLU A 166 -8.74 -15.63 -29.12
N LEU A 167 -9.36 -14.47 -28.85
CA LEU A 167 -8.66 -13.33 -28.25
C LEU A 167 -8.11 -13.66 -26.86
N LEU A 168 -8.88 -14.38 -26.04
CA LEU A 168 -8.48 -14.79 -24.69
C LEU A 168 -7.25 -15.73 -24.65
N LYS A 169 -6.87 -16.36 -25.77
CA LYS A 169 -5.60 -17.13 -25.84
C LYS A 169 -4.38 -16.22 -25.60
N ASN A 170 -4.49 -14.95 -25.97
CA ASN A 170 -3.44 -13.93 -25.84
C ASN A 170 -3.47 -13.20 -24.48
N ILE A 171 -4.23 -13.69 -23.49
CA ILE A 171 -4.36 -13.05 -22.16
C ILE A 171 -3.02 -12.90 -21.40
N ASN A 172 -1.96 -13.59 -21.84
CA ASN A 172 -0.63 -13.47 -21.23
C ASN A 172 0.27 -12.46 -21.97
N ASP A 173 -0.25 -11.74 -22.96
CA ASP A 173 0.51 -10.79 -23.75
C ASP A 173 0.30 -9.37 -23.22
N TRP A 174 1.35 -8.55 -23.28
CA TRP A 174 1.27 -7.14 -22.88
C TRP A 174 0.32 -6.33 -23.78
N ASN A 175 0.25 -6.70 -25.06
CA ASN A 175 -0.59 -6.02 -26.06
C ASN A 175 -2.00 -6.62 -26.13
N PHE A 176 -2.50 -7.22 -25.04
CA PHE A 176 -3.84 -7.78 -25.01
C PHE A 176 -4.88 -6.66 -25.20
N ASP A 177 -5.71 -6.77 -26.23
CA ASP A 177 -6.67 -5.73 -26.59
C ASP A 177 -7.97 -5.88 -25.79
N VAL A 178 -8.02 -5.19 -24.65
CA VAL A 178 -9.20 -5.16 -23.77
C VAL A 178 -10.40 -4.45 -24.40
N PHE A 179 -10.18 -3.50 -25.31
CA PHE A 179 -11.26 -2.78 -26.00
C PHE A 179 -11.94 -3.70 -27.01
N LEU A 180 -11.14 -4.38 -27.84
CA LEU A 180 -11.66 -5.40 -28.76
C LEU A 180 -12.37 -6.52 -27.99
N LEU A 181 -11.83 -6.95 -26.84
CA LEU A 181 -12.52 -7.92 -25.99
C LEU A 181 -13.89 -7.38 -25.55
N ASN A 182 -13.97 -6.11 -25.13
CA ASN A 182 -15.22 -5.51 -24.70
C ASN A 182 -16.26 -5.46 -25.82
N GLU A 183 -15.85 -5.13 -27.04
CA GLU A 183 -16.72 -5.13 -28.23
C GLU A 183 -17.22 -6.54 -28.55
N LEU A 184 -16.32 -7.52 -28.65
CA LEU A 184 -16.67 -8.89 -29.03
C LEU A 184 -17.50 -9.62 -27.95
N SER A 185 -17.37 -9.20 -26.69
CA SER A 185 -18.10 -9.78 -25.55
C SER A 185 -19.37 -9.01 -25.17
N GLU A 186 -19.77 -8.00 -25.95
CA GLU A 186 -20.97 -7.19 -25.70
C GLU A 186 -20.96 -6.51 -24.31
N ASN A 187 -19.89 -5.78 -24.00
CA ASN A 187 -19.67 -5.11 -22.70
C ASN A 187 -19.44 -6.05 -21.52
N ASN A 188 -18.77 -7.19 -21.74
CA ASN A 188 -18.44 -8.17 -20.70
C ASN A 188 -16.93 -8.39 -20.52
N ALA A 189 -16.08 -7.41 -20.86
CA ALA A 189 -14.63 -7.56 -20.78
C ALA A 189 -14.16 -8.02 -19.38
N LEU A 190 -14.64 -7.39 -18.31
CA LEU A 190 -14.28 -7.75 -16.94
C LEU A 190 -14.70 -9.17 -16.59
N LYS A 191 -15.91 -9.59 -16.95
CA LYS A 191 -16.38 -10.96 -16.76
C LYS A 191 -15.49 -11.95 -17.51
N CYS A 192 -15.19 -11.70 -18.79
CA CYS A 192 -14.36 -12.57 -19.61
C CYS A 192 -12.93 -12.73 -19.08
N VAL A 193 -12.25 -11.62 -18.75
CA VAL A 193 -10.90 -11.65 -18.15
C VAL A 193 -10.91 -12.39 -16.82
N SER A 194 -11.86 -12.06 -15.93
CA SER A 194 -11.96 -12.70 -14.60
C SER A 194 -12.20 -14.20 -14.71
N MET A 195 -13.11 -14.62 -15.60
CA MET A 195 -13.38 -16.04 -15.88
C MET A 195 -12.15 -16.78 -16.40
N ALA A 196 -11.42 -16.19 -17.35
CA ALA A 196 -10.22 -16.78 -17.92
C ALA A 196 -9.12 -16.94 -16.87
N LEU A 197 -8.86 -15.91 -16.06
CA LEU A 197 -7.81 -15.94 -15.03
C LEU A 197 -8.18 -16.85 -13.86
N PHE A 198 -9.43 -16.86 -13.39
CA PHE A 198 -9.87 -17.76 -12.33
C PHE A 198 -9.78 -19.23 -12.76
N SER A 199 -10.05 -19.50 -14.04
CA SER A 199 -9.87 -20.81 -14.64
C SER A 199 -8.39 -21.17 -14.74
N LYS A 200 -7.55 -20.25 -15.26
CA LYS A 200 -6.09 -20.44 -15.42
C LYS A 200 -5.41 -20.76 -14.08
N TYR A 201 -5.76 -20.05 -13.01
CA TYR A 201 -5.20 -20.25 -11.67
C TYR A 201 -5.94 -21.29 -10.83
N ASN A 202 -7.02 -21.86 -11.39
CA ASN A 202 -7.85 -22.90 -10.78
C ASN A 202 -8.47 -22.47 -9.43
N PHE A 203 -8.81 -21.18 -9.27
CA PHE A 203 -9.35 -20.64 -8.02
C PHE A 203 -10.72 -21.22 -7.67
N LEU A 204 -11.59 -21.41 -8.68
CA LEU A 204 -12.93 -21.94 -8.46
C LEU A 204 -12.88 -23.31 -7.77
N ASN A 205 -11.98 -24.19 -8.21
CA ASN A 205 -11.83 -25.51 -7.61
C ASN A 205 -11.06 -25.46 -6.28
N LYS A 206 -9.95 -24.69 -6.20
CA LYS A 206 -9.14 -24.56 -4.98
C LYS A 206 -9.97 -24.06 -3.79
N TYR A 207 -10.80 -23.06 -4.02
CA TYR A 207 -11.61 -22.40 -3.00
C TYR A 207 -13.08 -22.80 -3.02
N LYS A 208 -13.43 -23.83 -3.81
CA LYS A 208 -14.78 -24.40 -3.90
C LYS A 208 -15.86 -23.34 -4.17
N ILE A 209 -15.55 -22.39 -5.06
CA ILE A 209 -16.44 -21.30 -5.45
C ILE A 209 -17.43 -21.88 -6.47
N PRO A 210 -18.75 -21.93 -6.17
CA PRO A 210 -19.72 -22.39 -7.14
C PRO A 210 -19.76 -21.46 -8.34
N MET A 211 -19.69 -22.01 -9.55
CA MET A 211 -19.68 -21.24 -10.81
C MET A 211 -20.85 -20.24 -10.88
N VAL A 212 -22.05 -20.68 -10.51
CA VAL A 212 -23.27 -19.84 -10.47
C VAL A 212 -23.10 -18.60 -9.57
N LYS A 213 -22.42 -18.75 -8.42
CA LYS A 213 -22.16 -17.62 -7.52
C LYS A 213 -21.11 -16.68 -8.08
N PHE A 214 -20.09 -17.25 -8.73
CA PHE A 214 -19.05 -16.45 -9.37
C PHE A 214 -19.61 -15.63 -10.52
N GLU A 215 -20.44 -16.21 -11.39
CA GLU A 215 -21.14 -15.48 -12.44
C GLU A 215 -22.08 -14.40 -11.89
N ALA A 216 -22.86 -14.74 -10.85
CA ALA A 216 -23.72 -13.76 -10.19
C ALA A 216 -22.92 -12.59 -9.61
N PHE A 217 -21.77 -12.88 -8.98
CA PHE A 217 -20.84 -11.87 -8.48
C PHE A 217 -20.28 -11.00 -9.60
N LEU A 218 -19.77 -11.60 -10.69
CA LEU A 218 -19.21 -10.86 -11.83
C LEU A 218 -20.24 -9.97 -12.52
N ASN A 219 -21.47 -10.47 -12.71
CA ASN A 219 -22.57 -9.68 -13.27
C ASN A 219 -22.87 -8.47 -12.38
N LYS A 220 -22.86 -8.65 -11.05
CA LYS A 220 -23.12 -7.57 -10.11
C LYS A 220 -21.94 -6.59 -10.00
N LEU A 221 -20.72 -7.08 -10.13
CA LEU A 221 -19.50 -6.28 -10.19
C LEU A 221 -19.54 -5.33 -11.39
N GLN A 222 -19.84 -5.84 -12.59
CA GLN A 222 -19.97 -5.03 -13.80
C GLN A 222 -21.08 -3.96 -13.67
N GLN A 223 -22.21 -4.31 -13.06
CA GLN A 223 -23.27 -3.32 -12.78
C GLN A 223 -22.80 -2.17 -11.90
N GLY A 224 -21.97 -2.44 -10.89
CA GLY A 224 -21.43 -1.37 -10.03
C GLY A 224 -20.44 -0.46 -10.75
N TYR A 225 -19.61 -1.00 -11.65
CA TYR A 225 -18.75 -0.19 -12.53
C TYR A 225 -19.56 0.69 -13.50
N SER A 226 -20.70 0.20 -14.00
CA SER A 226 -21.56 0.96 -14.91
C SER A 226 -22.50 1.94 -14.21
N LYS A 227 -22.56 1.94 -12.87
CA LYS A 227 -23.52 2.73 -12.06
C LYS A 227 -23.51 4.22 -12.39
N HIS A 228 -22.33 4.78 -12.65
CA HIS A 228 -22.13 6.22 -12.91
C HIS A 228 -21.86 6.55 -14.38
N ASN A 229 -21.85 5.55 -15.26
CA ASN A 229 -21.55 5.71 -16.68
C ASN A 229 -20.24 6.48 -16.94
N ASN A 230 -19.19 6.10 -16.20
CA ASN A 230 -17.88 6.77 -16.29
C ASN A 230 -17.19 6.49 -17.64
N PRO A 231 -16.56 7.50 -18.26
CA PRO A 231 -15.81 7.28 -19.50
C PRO A 231 -14.53 6.47 -19.28
N TYR A 232 -13.90 6.55 -18.10
CA TYR A 232 -12.63 5.86 -17.80
C TYR A 232 -12.77 4.79 -16.70
N HIS A 233 -13.09 5.19 -15.46
CA HIS A 233 -13.24 4.28 -14.31
C HIS A 233 -14.49 3.39 -14.44
N ASN A 234 -14.45 2.44 -15.36
CA ASN A 234 -15.54 1.55 -15.75
C ASN A 234 -15.02 0.09 -15.85
N LEU A 235 -15.88 -0.83 -16.30
CA LEU A 235 -15.55 -2.26 -16.33
C LEU A 235 -14.38 -2.59 -17.28
N VAL A 236 -14.15 -1.77 -18.32
CA VAL A 236 -13.04 -1.99 -19.27
C VAL A 236 -11.72 -1.68 -18.59
N HIS A 237 -11.65 -0.55 -17.87
CA HIS A 237 -10.49 -0.21 -17.02
C HIS A 237 -10.19 -1.29 -15.98
N ALA A 238 -11.22 -1.78 -15.28
CA ALA A 238 -11.04 -2.88 -14.33
C ALA A 238 -10.51 -4.16 -14.99
N ALA A 239 -10.99 -4.48 -16.21
CA ALA A 239 -10.51 -5.63 -16.96
C ALA A 239 -9.05 -5.48 -17.39
N ASP A 240 -8.67 -4.27 -17.82
CA ASP A 240 -7.31 -3.90 -18.22
C ASP A 240 -6.33 -4.04 -17.04
N VAL A 241 -6.65 -3.40 -15.91
CA VAL A 241 -5.84 -3.49 -14.70
C VAL A 241 -5.72 -4.94 -14.22
N THR A 242 -6.80 -5.74 -14.28
CA THR A 242 -6.76 -7.15 -13.89
C THR A 242 -5.84 -7.98 -14.80
N GLN A 243 -5.91 -7.78 -16.12
CA GLN A 243 -5.06 -8.49 -17.07
C GLN A 243 -3.60 -8.04 -16.98
N THR A 244 -3.35 -6.74 -16.82
CA THR A 244 -2.02 -6.18 -16.63
C THR A 244 -1.39 -6.64 -15.31
N ALA A 245 -2.15 -6.69 -14.22
CA ALA A 245 -1.71 -7.23 -12.94
C ALA A 245 -1.29 -8.71 -13.08
N HIS A 246 -2.07 -9.50 -13.81
CA HIS A 246 -1.70 -10.87 -14.19
C HIS A 246 -0.39 -10.92 -14.98
N TRP A 247 -0.25 -10.07 -16.01
CA TRP A 247 0.96 -10.03 -16.84
C TRP A 247 2.21 -9.67 -16.02
N LEU A 248 2.13 -8.64 -15.16
CA LEU A 248 3.24 -8.19 -14.33
C LEU A 248 3.73 -9.30 -13.40
N LEU A 249 2.82 -10.06 -12.79
CA LEU A 249 3.18 -11.20 -11.94
C LEU A 249 3.84 -12.33 -12.72
N ALA A 250 3.35 -12.62 -13.92
CA ALA A 250 3.91 -13.65 -14.78
C ALA A 250 5.31 -13.28 -15.28
N GLN A 251 5.50 -12.03 -15.71
CA GLN A 251 6.75 -11.55 -16.29
C GLN A 251 7.87 -11.37 -15.26
N SER A 252 7.52 -10.97 -14.03
CA SER A 252 8.49 -10.77 -12.94
C SER A 252 8.91 -12.06 -12.23
N GLY A 253 8.23 -13.18 -12.47
CA GLY A 253 8.40 -14.41 -11.71
C GLY A 253 7.83 -14.35 -10.28
N LEU A 254 7.25 -13.21 -9.87
CA LEU A 254 6.67 -13.02 -8.52
C LEU A 254 5.52 -13.99 -8.24
N VAL A 255 4.85 -14.48 -9.27
CA VAL A 255 3.83 -15.54 -9.14
C VAL A 255 4.33 -16.77 -8.37
N GLU A 256 5.64 -17.05 -8.39
CA GLU A 256 6.25 -18.19 -7.69
C GLU A 256 6.52 -17.92 -6.20
N CYS A 257 6.57 -16.64 -5.81
CA CYS A 257 6.80 -16.19 -4.45
C CYS A 257 5.48 -16.08 -3.65
N LEU A 258 4.36 -15.96 -4.35
CA LEU A 258 3.03 -15.82 -3.76
C LEU A 258 2.40 -17.17 -3.44
N THR A 259 1.72 -17.24 -2.31
CA THR A 259 0.78 -18.31 -2.01
C THR A 259 -0.44 -18.24 -2.93
N ASP A 260 -1.15 -19.37 -3.06
CA ASP A 260 -2.39 -19.43 -3.83
C ASP A 260 -3.43 -18.39 -3.33
N LEU A 261 -3.41 -18.02 -2.03
CA LEU A 261 -4.34 -17.06 -1.42
C LEU A 261 -3.93 -15.62 -1.70
N GLU A 262 -2.63 -15.31 -1.64
CA GLU A 262 -2.10 -13.99 -2.00
C GLU A 262 -2.32 -13.68 -3.48
N LEU A 263 -2.08 -14.66 -4.35
CA LEU A 263 -2.36 -14.51 -5.78
C LEU A 263 -3.86 -14.29 -6.07
N PHE A 264 -4.73 -14.99 -5.33
CA PHE A 264 -6.16 -14.79 -5.43
C PHE A 264 -6.56 -13.39 -4.93
N ALA A 265 -6.05 -12.96 -3.77
CA ALA A 265 -6.32 -11.63 -3.21
C ALA A 265 -5.83 -10.52 -4.15
N TYR A 266 -4.66 -10.67 -4.75
CA TYR A 266 -4.08 -9.69 -5.67
C TYR A 266 -4.92 -9.50 -6.94
N LEU A 267 -5.28 -10.59 -7.61
CA LEU A 267 -6.14 -10.51 -8.80
C LEU A 267 -7.56 -10.05 -8.46
N PHE A 268 -8.10 -10.47 -7.31
CA PHE A 268 -9.39 -9.97 -6.84
C PHE A 268 -9.34 -8.46 -6.55
N ALA A 269 -8.28 -7.96 -5.90
CA ALA A 269 -8.10 -6.54 -5.64
C ALA A 269 -8.08 -5.74 -6.95
N ALA A 270 -7.31 -6.18 -7.95
CA ALA A 270 -7.29 -5.55 -9.27
C ALA A 270 -8.69 -5.47 -9.93
N MET A 271 -9.49 -6.53 -9.82
CA MET A 271 -10.85 -6.56 -10.35
C MET A 271 -11.80 -5.55 -9.69
N VAL A 272 -11.58 -5.20 -8.42
CA VAL A 272 -12.56 -4.46 -7.60
C VAL A 272 -12.06 -3.09 -7.18
N HIS A 273 -10.83 -2.71 -7.55
CA HIS A 273 -10.15 -1.53 -7.00
C HIS A 273 -10.91 -0.22 -7.22
N ASP A 274 -11.71 -0.11 -8.30
CA ASP A 274 -12.51 1.08 -8.65
C ASP A 274 -14.03 0.81 -8.61
N PHE A 275 -14.47 -0.18 -7.85
CA PHE A 275 -15.88 -0.58 -7.80
C PHE A 275 -16.80 0.56 -7.32
N GLU A 276 -17.82 0.92 -8.12
CA GLU A 276 -18.73 2.05 -7.89
C GLU A 276 -18.08 3.46 -7.92
N HIS A 277 -16.95 3.62 -8.60
CA HIS A 277 -16.32 4.93 -8.79
C HIS A 277 -17.30 5.98 -9.35
N THR A 278 -17.23 7.21 -8.85
CA THR A 278 -18.20 8.29 -9.14
C THR A 278 -17.86 9.14 -10.36
N GLY A 279 -16.67 8.93 -10.93
CA GLY A 279 -16.10 9.71 -12.02
C GLY A 279 -15.44 11.02 -11.57
N HIS A 280 -15.36 11.26 -10.27
CA HIS A 280 -14.74 12.43 -9.65
C HIS A 280 -13.53 12.01 -8.81
N THR A 281 -12.65 12.95 -8.47
CA THR A 281 -11.46 12.68 -7.65
C THR A 281 -11.78 12.74 -6.14
N ASN A 282 -10.89 12.17 -5.31
CA ASN A 282 -10.96 12.32 -3.85
C ASN A 282 -11.03 13.81 -3.43
N ASN A 283 -10.24 14.68 -4.06
CA ASN A 283 -10.27 16.12 -3.77
C ASN A 283 -11.63 16.76 -4.09
N TYR A 284 -12.32 16.35 -5.16
CA TYR A 284 -13.68 16.82 -5.44
C TYR A 284 -14.63 16.41 -4.32
N HIS A 285 -14.56 15.17 -3.85
CA HIS A 285 -15.39 14.66 -2.76
C HIS A 285 -15.19 15.43 -1.45
N VAL A 286 -13.93 15.76 -1.12
CA VAL A 286 -13.58 16.56 0.07
C VAL A 286 -14.09 18.00 -0.07
N GLN A 287 -13.79 18.67 -1.18
CA GLN A 287 -14.18 20.08 -1.40
C GLN A 287 -15.68 20.29 -1.46
N SER A 288 -16.43 19.29 -1.96
CA SER A 288 -17.89 19.33 -2.02
C SER A 288 -18.57 18.85 -0.73
N SER A 289 -17.81 18.41 0.27
CA SER A 289 -18.35 17.80 1.51
C SER A 289 -19.36 16.68 1.20
N SER A 290 -19.03 15.86 0.21
CA SER A 290 -19.88 14.73 -0.19
C SER A 290 -20.05 13.70 0.93
N ASP A 291 -21.12 12.90 0.88
CA ASP A 291 -21.37 11.84 1.87
C ASP A 291 -20.19 10.86 2.01
N TYR A 292 -19.51 10.54 0.90
CA TYR A 292 -18.33 9.68 0.92
C TYR A 292 -17.19 10.30 1.75
N ALA A 293 -16.93 11.59 1.55
CA ALA A 293 -15.89 12.31 2.30
C ALA A 293 -16.22 12.38 3.79
N LEU A 294 -17.49 12.61 4.14
CA LEU A 294 -17.95 12.61 5.53
C LEU A 294 -17.83 11.23 6.20
N ILE A 295 -18.13 10.15 5.48
CA ILE A 295 -18.02 8.77 5.99
C ILE A 295 -16.56 8.38 6.22
N TYR A 296 -15.66 8.73 5.29
CA TYR A 296 -14.26 8.33 5.32
C TYR A 296 -13.31 9.40 5.86
N ASN A 297 -13.87 10.48 6.42
CA ASN A 297 -13.12 11.56 7.08
C ASN A 297 -11.99 12.11 6.20
N ASP A 298 -12.30 12.37 4.93
CA ASP A 298 -11.40 12.94 3.93
C ASP A 298 -10.13 12.13 3.60
N ARG A 299 -10.05 10.85 4.02
CA ARG A 299 -8.89 9.98 3.77
C ARG A 299 -9.22 8.86 2.79
N SER A 300 -8.46 8.77 1.69
CA SER A 300 -8.58 7.73 0.64
C SER A 300 -10.05 7.38 0.38
N VAL A 301 -10.82 8.43 0.07
CA VAL A 301 -12.28 8.43 0.17
C VAL A 301 -12.90 7.37 -0.75
N LEU A 302 -12.42 7.32 -1.99
CA LEU A 302 -12.90 6.39 -3.01
C LEU A 302 -12.35 4.99 -2.76
N GLU A 303 -11.08 4.83 -2.43
CA GLU A 303 -10.44 3.53 -2.20
C GLU A 303 -11.10 2.81 -1.00
N ASN A 304 -11.38 3.55 0.08
CA ASN A 304 -12.17 3.03 1.20
C ASN A 304 -13.60 2.64 0.77
N HIS A 305 -14.23 3.44 -0.11
CA HIS A 305 -15.54 3.11 -0.65
C HIS A 305 -15.53 1.82 -1.46
N HIS A 306 -14.60 1.66 -2.39
CA HIS A 306 -14.48 0.49 -3.29
C HIS A 306 -14.41 -0.80 -2.48
N VAL A 307 -13.50 -0.84 -1.49
CA VAL A 307 -13.32 -2.01 -0.62
C VAL A 307 -14.51 -2.23 0.30
N SER A 308 -15.05 -1.19 0.92
CA SER A 308 -16.21 -1.29 1.81
C SER A 308 -17.43 -1.84 1.06
N ALA A 309 -17.70 -1.32 -0.14
CA ALA A 309 -18.83 -1.70 -0.97
C ALA A 309 -18.75 -3.14 -1.46
N ILE A 310 -17.58 -3.58 -1.96
CA ILE A 310 -17.45 -4.94 -2.49
C ILE A 310 -17.57 -6.02 -1.40
N PHE A 311 -17.01 -5.77 -0.21
CA PHE A 311 -17.16 -6.70 0.90
C PHE A 311 -18.57 -6.68 1.48
N ARG A 312 -19.24 -5.53 1.50
CA ARG A 312 -20.65 -5.44 1.87
C ARG A 312 -21.54 -6.23 0.92
N LEU A 313 -21.27 -6.15 -0.39
CA LEU A 313 -21.97 -6.93 -1.40
C LEU A 313 -21.91 -8.44 -1.12
N MET A 314 -20.72 -8.95 -0.78
CA MET A 314 -20.53 -10.36 -0.45
C MET A 314 -21.10 -10.75 0.93
N HIS A 315 -21.12 -9.80 1.88
CA HIS A 315 -21.65 -10.03 3.22
C HIS A 315 -23.19 -10.08 3.24
N ASP A 316 -23.83 -9.11 2.60
CA ASP A 316 -25.29 -8.91 2.70
C ASP A 316 -26.08 -9.88 1.81
N SER A 317 -25.42 -10.49 0.81
CA SER A 317 -26.07 -11.36 -0.18
C SER A 317 -25.25 -12.62 -0.44
N SER A 318 -25.70 -13.74 0.12
CA SER A 318 -25.01 -15.03 0.02
C SER A 318 -24.83 -15.52 -1.43
N GLN A 319 -25.65 -15.05 -2.37
CA GLN A 319 -25.54 -15.38 -3.79
C GLN A 319 -24.30 -14.78 -4.47
N TYR A 320 -23.75 -13.68 -3.93
CA TYR A 320 -22.54 -13.04 -4.45
C TYR A 320 -21.29 -13.39 -3.63
N ASN A 321 -21.45 -14.15 -2.53
CA ASN A 321 -20.35 -14.47 -1.64
C ASN A 321 -19.49 -15.59 -2.22
N ILE A 322 -18.40 -15.21 -2.90
CA ILE A 322 -17.43 -16.14 -3.46
C ILE A 322 -16.41 -16.66 -2.43
N LEU A 323 -16.43 -16.11 -1.21
CA LEU A 323 -15.52 -16.48 -0.12
C LEU A 323 -16.14 -17.47 0.88
N GLU A 324 -17.40 -17.87 0.67
CA GLU A 324 -18.19 -18.66 1.63
C GLU A 324 -17.52 -19.96 2.08
N LYS A 325 -16.74 -20.61 1.21
CA LYS A 325 -16.11 -21.90 1.50
C LYS A 325 -14.69 -21.79 2.06
N LEU A 326 -14.16 -20.56 2.18
CA LEU A 326 -12.89 -20.31 2.85
C LEU A 326 -13.05 -20.46 4.37
N THR A 327 -11.97 -20.84 5.04
CA THR A 327 -11.88 -20.81 6.50
C THR A 327 -11.88 -19.36 7.01
N LYS A 328 -12.23 -19.17 8.29
CA LYS A 328 -12.22 -17.83 8.91
C LYS A 328 -10.86 -17.14 8.83
N GLU A 329 -9.77 -17.91 8.94
CA GLU A 329 -8.41 -17.38 8.87
C GLU A 329 -8.05 -16.98 7.43
N GLU A 330 -8.41 -17.79 6.43
CA GLU A 330 -8.24 -17.42 5.02
C GLU A 330 -9.04 -16.18 4.65
N ILE A 331 -10.31 -16.06 5.10
CA ILE A 331 -11.13 -14.85 4.88
C ILE A 331 -10.46 -13.63 5.50
N ARG A 332 -9.92 -13.75 6.71
CA ARG A 332 -9.22 -12.65 7.39
C ARG A 332 -7.98 -12.23 6.62
N GLN A 333 -7.14 -13.18 6.22
CA GLN A 333 -5.92 -12.91 5.45
C GLN A 333 -6.24 -12.31 4.09
N PHE A 334 -7.16 -12.92 3.35
CA PHE A 334 -7.65 -12.41 2.06
C PHE A 334 -8.18 -10.98 2.18
N ARG A 335 -9.03 -10.72 3.19
CA ARG A 335 -9.60 -9.39 3.41
C ARG A 335 -8.52 -8.35 3.70
N ASN A 336 -7.54 -8.67 4.54
CA ASN A 336 -6.45 -7.75 4.85
C ASN A 336 -5.63 -7.41 3.61
N LEU A 337 -5.25 -8.42 2.81
CA LEU A 337 -4.50 -8.22 1.57
C LEU A 337 -5.28 -7.35 0.57
N VAL A 338 -6.56 -7.62 0.36
CA VAL A 338 -7.38 -6.83 -0.57
C VAL A 338 -7.54 -5.38 -0.08
N ILE A 339 -7.76 -5.16 1.22
CA ILE A 339 -7.83 -3.80 1.79
C ILE A 339 -6.53 -3.05 1.51
N GLU A 340 -5.39 -3.66 1.83
CA GLU A 340 -4.08 -3.04 1.67
C GLU A 340 -3.79 -2.70 0.21
N ILE A 341 -3.99 -3.65 -0.70
CA ILE A 341 -3.72 -3.45 -2.14
C ILE A 341 -4.58 -2.35 -2.73
N VAL A 342 -5.88 -2.30 -2.42
CA VAL A 342 -6.77 -1.27 -2.97
C VAL A 342 -6.52 0.10 -2.32
N LEU A 343 -6.19 0.19 -1.03
CA LEU A 343 -5.78 1.47 -0.44
C LEU A 343 -4.48 1.99 -1.05
N CYS A 344 -3.58 1.09 -1.46
CA CYS A 344 -2.38 1.45 -2.22
C CYS A 344 -2.66 2.00 -3.62
N THR A 345 -3.89 1.91 -4.16
CA THR A 345 -4.21 2.57 -5.45
C THR A 345 -4.54 4.04 -5.29
N ASP A 346 -4.60 4.57 -4.06
CA ASP A 346 -4.70 6.01 -3.82
C ASP A 346 -3.43 6.70 -4.33
N MET A 347 -3.60 7.51 -5.36
CA MET A 347 -2.51 8.19 -6.04
C MET A 347 -1.73 9.13 -5.11
N SER A 348 -2.32 9.62 -4.02
CA SER A 348 -1.62 10.43 -3.02
C SER A 348 -0.50 9.68 -2.28
N THR A 349 -0.51 8.34 -2.35
CA THR A 349 0.52 7.48 -1.73
C THR A 349 1.66 7.10 -2.69
N HIS A 350 1.55 7.46 -3.98
CA HIS A 350 2.47 7.04 -5.04
C HIS A 350 3.95 7.31 -4.71
N PHE A 351 4.30 8.53 -4.30
CA PHE A 351 5.70 8.87 -4.05
C PHE A 351 6.29 8.11 -2.86
N ALA A 352 5.48 7.82 -1.84
CA ALA A 352 5.89 6.98 -0.72
C ALA A 352 6.18 5.55 -1.20
N GLN A 353 5.29 4.97 -1.99
CA GLN A 353 5.47 3.63 -2.56
C GLN A 353 6.69 3.54 -3.48
N VAL A 354 6.91 4.52 -4.36
CA VAL A 354 8.08 4.56 -5.24
C VAL A 354 9.37 4.65 -4.43
N LYS A 355 9.38 5.45 -3.34
CA LYS A 355 10.52 5.54 -2.43
C LYS A 355 10.81 4.19 -1.78
N ASP A 356 9.80 3.49 -1.29
CA ASP A 356 9.95 2.17 -0.68
C ASP A 356 10.49 1.15 -1.67
N VAL A 357 9.96 1.10 -2.90
CA VAL A 357 10.45 0.20 -3.96
C VAL A 357 11.91 0.52 -4.32
N LYS A 358 12.28 1.80 -4.46
CA LYS A 358 13.68 2.20 -4.71
C LYS A 358 14.61 1.72 -3.61
N GLN A 359 14.19 1.87 -2.34
CA GLN A 359 14.98 1.40 -1.20
C GLN A 359 15.16 -0.11 -1.20
N MET A 360 14.12 -0.88 -1.53
CA MET A 360 14.21 -2.35 -1.63
C MET A 360 15.21 -2.79 -2.70
N ILE A 361 15.21 -2.12 -3.85
CA ILE A 361 16.16 -2.42 -4.94
C ILE A 361 17.60 -2.11 -4.52
N THR A 362 17.84 -0.99 -3.84
CA THR A 362 19.20 -0.61 -3.43
C THR A 362 19.71 -1.39 -2.22
N SER A 363 18.82 -1.94 -1.38
CA SER A 363 19.23 -2.73 -0.21
C SER A 363 19.72 -4.14 -0.53
N ASP A 364 19.43 -4.65 -1.73
CA ASP A 364 19.85 -5.99 -2.17
C ASP A 364 21.24 -6.00 -2.86
N GLU A 365 21.90 -4.83 -2.99
CA GLU A 365 23.27 -4.71 -3.54
C GLU A 365 24.39 -4.77 -2.48
N GLU A 366 24.07 -4.94 -1.19
CA GLU A 366 25.02 -5.22 -0.08
C GLU A 366 24.82 -6.62 0.52
#